data_AF-A0A6N4V2Q8-F1
#
_entry.id   AF-A0A6N4V2Q8-F1
#
_cell.length_a   1.000
_cell.length_b   1.000
_cell.length_c   1.000
_cell.angle_alpha   90.00
_cell.angle_beta   90.00
_cell.angle_gamma   90.00
#
_symmetry.space_group_name_H-M   'P 1'
#
loop_
_entity.id
_entity.type
_entity.pdbx_description
1 polymer ?
#
loop_
_entity_poly.entity_id
_entity_poly.type
_entity_poly.pdbx_seq_one_letter_code
_entity_poly.pdbx_strand_id
1 'polypeptide(L)'
;MPDIHEEPNSQESHGISCNSELSAVVNEASLPDRLHALANYENDPRLGRRLQRRVAAERRTLLYRSNHGEVAELAATTPIEAILLDPMVPQLDGDDQVIRVKQILEGTGSADGRLQGPLQALASAGVFALAVLLLNKMSGDLPMVAVVVGTLLGLALTVDVATKVVDARRSTALSFEEAMRLAAATRASNGPRSARRQPEQSLEESSPDSQTRTNTGDSGQLTVAQARQTLIDLHSEWLAYKLDTEAWYLTKPLLRDTTGTVPTTVAYENAMHDLATAVEDLVDDAPQHRINTVGQLADTAWSAWYAANEYATKTGLGDRTPTERAALERLAKLVDRLTRASTGDPELPLVKREIQSCLDKISTVAVSWRDIAELPAIEAAGILAGLPSGRSA
;
A
#
# COMPACT_ATOMS: atom_id res chain seq x y z
N MET A 1 55.96 -37.94 19.48
CA MET A 1 55.20 -37.89 18.22
C MET A 1 53.85 -37.30 18.56
N PRO A 2 53.49 -36.10 18.09
CA PRO A 2 52.14 -35.58 18.29
C PRO A 2 51.26 -36.02 17.11
N ASP A 3 50.10 -36.58 17.44
CA ASP A 3 49.01 -36.87 16.50
C ASP A 3 48.43 -35.55 15.98
N ILE A 4 48.48 -35.39 14.66
CA ILE A 4 47.85 -34.29 13.93
C ILE A 4 46.44 -34.74 13.60
N HIS A 5 45.45 -34.20 14.31
CA HIS A 5 44.06 -34.26 13.90
C HIS A 5 43.87 -33.32 12.70
N GLU A 6 43.68 -33.90 11.51
CA GLU A 6 43.14 -33.20 10.34
C GLU A 6 41.67 -32.87 10.59
N GLU A 7 41.35 -31.57 10.69
CA GLU A 7 39.98 -31.07 10.58
C GLU A 7 39.48 -31.14 9.13
N PRO A 8 38.18 -31.39 8.91
CA PRO A 8 37.62 -31.56 7.58
C PRO A 8 37.54 -30.22 6.84
N ASN A 9 38.00 -30.29 5.60
CA ASN A 9 37.97 -29.25 4.58
C ASN A 9 36.57 -28.60 4.48
N SER A 10 36.50 -27.33 4.84
CA SER A 10 35.32 -26.47 4.70
C SER A 10 34.86 -26.44 3.25
N GLN A 11 33.62 -26.87 3.00
CA GLN A 11 32.92 -26.62 1.74
C GLN A 11 32.84 -25.11 1.51
N GLU A 12 33.57 -24.63 0.50
CA GLU A 12 33.37 -23.31 -0.08
C GLU A 12 31.93 -23.20 -0.59
N SER A 13 31.14 -22.41 0.15
CA SER A 13 29.81 -21.99 -0.25
C SER A 13 29.94 -21.09 -1.49
N HIS A 14 29.67 -21.64 -2.67
CA HIS A 14 29.33 -20.88 -3.87
C HIS A 14 27.95 -20.21 -3.68
N GLY A 15 27.90 -19.20 -2.82
CA GLY A 15 26.72 -18.38 -2.54
C GLY A 15 26.70 -17.07 -3.33
N ILE A 16 27.18 -17.04 -4.57
CA ILE A 16 27.14 -15.85 -5.43
C ILE A 16 26.66 -16.26 -6.82
N SER A 17 25.60 -15.59 -7.30
CA SER A 17 25.14 -15.50 -8.70
C SER A 17 23.85 -16.23 -9.12
N CYS A 18 22.79 -16.26 -8.31
CA CYS A 18 21.42 -16.49 -8.86
C CYS A 18 20.61 -15.19 -9.00
N ASN A 19 20.85 -14.19 -8.16
CA ASN A 19 20.10 -12.93 -8.18
C ASN A 19 20.44 -12.02 -9.39
N SER A 20 21.62 -12.17 -9.98
CA SER A 20 22.06 -11.42 -11.17
C SER A 20 21.39 -11.91 -12.46
N GLU A 21 21.27 -13.22 -12.64
CA GLU A 21 20.60 -13.83 -13.80
C GLU A 21 19.08 -13.59 -13.76
N LEU A 22 18.50 -13.55 -12.55
CA LEU A 22 17.09 -13.23 -12.29
C LEU A 22 16.65 -11.87 -12.80
N SER A 23 17.48 -10.85 -12.57
CA SER A 23 17.20 -9.50 -13.06
C SER A 23 17.39 -9.38 -14.58
N ALA A 24 18.22 -10.22 -15.19
CA ALA A 24 18.49 -10.15 -16.64
C ALA A 24 17.28 -10.62 -17.46
N VAL A 25 16.72 -11.80 -17.15
CA VAL A 25 15.62 -12.40 -17.95
C VAL A 25 14.36 -11.54 -17.95
N VAL A 26 14.03 -10.93 -16.82
CA VAL A 26 12.83 -10.09 -16.68
C VAL A 26 13.03 -8.68 -17.25
N ASN A 27 14.25 -8.11 -17.13
CA ASN A 27 14.52 -6.78 -17.70
C ASN A 27 14.65 -6.82 -19.24
N GLU A 28 14.98 -7.96 -19.83
CA GLU A 28 15.08 -8.14 -21.29
C GLU A 28 13.74 -8.37 -22.00
N ALA A 29 12.64 -8.56 -21.25
CA ALA A 29 11.32 -8.75 -21.85
C ALA A 29 10.90 -7.51 -22.65
N SER A 30 10.59 -7.72 -23.93
CA SER A 30 10.19 -6.64 -24.84
C SER A 30 8.88 -5.99 -24.37
N LEU A 31 8.72 -4.68 -24.63
CA LEU A 31 7.48 -3.96 -24.27
C LEU A 31 6.20 -4.67 -24.79
N PRO A 32 6.15 -5.20 -26.03
CA PRO A 32 5.02 -6.00 -26.49
C PRO A 32 4.72 -7.21 -25.60
N ASP A 33 5.74 -7.94 -25.14
CA ASP A 33 5.56 -9.12 -24.29
C ASP A 33 5.00 -8.74 -22.92
N ARG A 34 5.51 -7.63 -22.33
CA ARG A 34 5.00 -7.08 -21.07
C ARG A 34 3.52 -6.68 -21.19
N LEU A 35 3.16 -5.96 -22.26
CA LEU A 35 1.78 -5.54 -22.52
C LEU A 35 0.87 -6.74 -22.79
N HIS A 36 1.36 -7.76 -23.49
CA HIS A 36 0.60 -8.98 -23.76
C HIS A 36 0.34 -9.77 -22.48
N ALA A 37 1.35 -9.93 -21.62
CA ALA A 37 1.21 -10.57 -20.32
C ALA A 37 0.14 -9.86 -19.47
N LEU A 38 0.24 -8.53 -19.31
CA LEU A 38 -0.75 -7.77 -18.53
C LEU A 38 -2.17 -7.85 -19.13
N ALA A 39 -2.30 -7.82 -20.46
CA ALA A 39 -3.60 -7.91 -21.12
C ALA A 39 -4.30 -9.27 -20.89
N ASN A 40 -3.54 -10.36 -20.81
CA ASN A 40 -4.08 -11.70 -20.58
C ASN A 40 -4.67 -11.84 -19.17
N TYR A 41 -4.12 -11.13 -18.18
CA TYR A 41 -4.52 -11.22 -16.78
C TYR A 41 -5.45 -10.09 -16.30
N GLU A 42 -5.60 -9.00 -17.06
CA GLU A 42 -6.45 -7.85 -16.69
C GLU A 42 -7.89 -8.24 -16.31
N ASN A 43 -8.44 -9.24 -17.00
CA ASN A 43 -9.82 -9.71 -16.81
C ASN A 43 -9.91 -11.12 -16.19
N ASP A 44 -8.82 -11.66 -15.64
CA ASP A 44 -8.86 -13.00 -15.04
C ASP A 44 -9.66 -12.98 -13.74
N PRO A 45 -10.83 -13.66 -13.65
CA PRO A 45 -11.69 -13.65 -12.47
C PRO A 45 -11.00 -14.21 -11.22
N ARG A 46 -9.94 -15.00 -11.36
CA ARG A 46 -9.22 -15.64 -10.24
C ARG A 46 -8.39 -14.66 -9.42
N LEU A 47 -8.02 -13.51 -10.00
CA LEU A 47 -7.18 -12.52 -9.33
C LEU A 47 -7.97 -11.70 -8.30
N GLY A 48 -9.29 -11.66 -8.38
CA GLY A 48 -10.13 -10.77 -7.60
C GLY A 48 -10.06 -9.31 -8.07
N ARG A 49 -11.09 -8.52 -7.74
CA ARG A 49 -11.28 -7.17 -8.32
C ARG A 49 -10.13 -6.19 -8.01
N ARG A 50 -9.49 -6.31 -6.84
CA ARG A 50 -8.40 -5.42 -6.44
C ARG A 50 -7.17 -5.62 -7.32
N LEU A 51 -6.74 -6.88 -7.49
CA LEU A 51 -5.56 -7.23 -8.28
C LEU A 51 -5.81 -7.01 -9.78
N GLN A 52 -7.01 -7.28 -10.29
CA GLN A 52 -7.42 -6.91 -11.65
C GLN A 52 -7.24 -5.41 -11.92
N ARG A 53 -7.71 -4.54 -11.00
CA ARG A 53 -7.52 -3.09 -11.13
C ARG A 53 -6.04 -2.70 -11.13
N ARG A 54 -5.20 -3.38 -10.35
CA ARG A 54 -3.75 -3.14 -10.32
C ARG A 54 -3.09 -3.55 -11.63
N VAL A 55 -3.38 -4.74 -12.15
CA VAL A 55 -2.91 -5.20 -13.47
C VAL A 55 -3.36 -4.24 -14.59
N ALA A 56 -4.62 -3.80 -14.55
CA ALA A 56 -5.15 -2.80 -15.49
C ALA A 56 -4.43 -1.45 -15.39
N ALA A 57 -4.14 -0.98 -14.16
CA ALA A 57 -3.43 0.26 -13.91
C ALA A 57 -1.99 0.20 -14.42
N GLU A 58 -1.28 -0.91 -14.17
CA GLU A 58 0.08 -1.13 -14.70
C GLU A 58 0.09 -1.13 -16.23
N ARG A 59 -0.85 -1.84 -16.85
CA ARG A 59 -1.00 -1.85 -18.32
C ARG A 59 -1.19 -0.44 -18.87
N ARG A 60 -2.05 0.38 -18.25
CA ARG A 60 -2.27 1.78 -18.64
C ARG A 60 -1.01 2.62 -18.46
N THR A 61 -0.27 2.43 -17.37
CA THR A 61 0.98 3.13 -17.11
C THR A 61 2.03 2.81 -18.18
N LEU A 62 2.21 1.53 -18.53
CA LEU A 62 3.12 1.14 -19.60
C LEU A 62 2.71 1.69 -20.97
N LEU A 63 1.42 1.63 -21.32
CA LEU A 63 0.89 2.23 -22.55
C LEU A 63 1.11 3.75 -22.59
N TYR A 64 0.87 4.42 -21.46
CA TYR A 64 1.09 5.86 -21.34
C TYR A 64 2.56 6.19 -21.59
N ARG A 65 3.49 5.53 -20.89
CA ARG A 65 4.94 5.76 -21.06
C ARG A 65 5.40 5.50 -22.50
N SER A 66 4.95 4.39 -23.08
CA SER A 66 5.24 4.05 -24.48
C SER A 66 4.78 5.14 -25.46
N ASN A 67 3.57 5.67 -25.29
CA ASN A 67 3.04 6.74 -26.14
C ASN A 67 3.80 8.07 -26.00
N HIS A 68 4.50 8.29 -24.88
CA HIS A 68 5.28 9.50 -24.63
C HIS A 68 6.75 9.39 -25.05
N GLY A 69 7.15 8.28 -25.69
CA GLY A 69 8.52 8.07 -26.14
C GLY A 69 9.52 7.89 -25.01
N GLU A 70 9.05 7.67 -23.77
CA GLU A 70 9.91 7.18 -22.71
C GLU A 70 10.38 5.78 -23.11
N VAL A 71 11.70 5.57 -23.09
CA VAL A 71 12.28 4.27 -23.40
C VAL A 71 11.80 3.30 -22.33
N ALA A 72 10.75 2.54 -22.63
CA ALA A 72 10.13 1.62 -21.69
C ALA A 72 11.11 0.56 -21.18
N GLU A 73 12.17 0.28 -21.94
CA GLU A 73 13.29 -0.60 -21.54
C GLU A 73 14.10 -0.05 -20.34
N LEU A 74 14.01 1.25 -20.04
CA LEU A 74 14.65 1.85 -18.86
C LEU A 74 13.75 1.85 -17.62
N ALA A 75 12.47 1.50 -17.75
CA ALA A 75 11.57 1.41 -16.61
C ALA A 75 11.87 0.14 -15.81
N ALA A 76 12.14 0.32 -14.51
CA ALA A 76 12.33 -0.81 -13.60
C ALA A 76 11.09 -1.73 -13.66
N THR A 77 11.34 -3.02 -13.84
CA THR A 77 10.27 -4.01 -13.95
C THR A 77 9.52 -4.12 -12.64
N THR A 78 8.19 -3.96 -12.70
CA THR A 78 7.34 -4.00 -11.51
C THR A 78 7.20 -5.42 -10.96
N PRO A 79 6.85 -5.60 -9.67
CA PRO A 79 6.63 -6.94 -9.11
C PRO A 79 5.57 -7.75 -9.86
N ILE A 80 4.52 -7.08 -10.36
CA ILE A 80 3.46 -7.70 -11.17
C ILE A 80 4.03 -8.21 -12.49
N GLU A 81 4.77 -7.37 -13.23
CA GLU A 81 5.43 -7.77 -14.47
C GLU A 81 6.41 -8.92 -14.24
N ALA A 82 7.24 -8.84 -13.19
CA ALA A 82 8.23 -9.86 -12.90
C ALA A 82 7.61 -11.22 -12.61
N ILE A 83 6.51 -11.29 -11.84
CA ILE A 83 5.79 -12.55 -11.59
C ILE A 83 5.13 -13.09 -12.86
N LEU A 84 4.56 -12.22 -13.69
CA LEU A 84 3.86 -12.63 -14.92
C LEU A 84 4.81 -13.10 -16.03
N LEU A 85 6.03 -12.56 -16.07
CA LEU A 85 7.03 -12.85 -17.10
C LEU A 85 8.01 -13.94 -16.68
N ASP A 86 8.03 -14.33 -15.41
CA ASP A 86 8.92 -15.39 -14.93
C ASP A 86 8.45 -16.77 -15.45
N PRO A 87 9.26 -17.45 -16.29
CA PRO A 87 8.88 -18.73 -16.87
C PRO A 87 8.85 -19.89 -15.85
N MET A 88 9.49 -19.73 -14.69
CA MET A 88 9.56 -20.75 -13.65
C MET A 88 8.34 -20.72 -12.73
N VAL A 89 7.80 -19.54 -12.41
CA VAL A 89 6.64 -19.39 -11.52
C VAL A 89 5.46 -20.33 -11.85
N PRO A 90 5.05 -20.51 -13.12
CA PRO A 90 3.96 -21.44 -13.45
C PRO A 90 4.36 -22.92 -13.36
N GLN A 91 5.65 -23.26 -13.32
CA GLN A 91 6.16 -24.65 -13.28
C GLN A 91 6.40 -25.15 -11.86
N LEU A 92 6.66 -24.25 -10.91
CA LEU A 92 6.91 -24.57 -9.51
C LEU A 92 5.61 -24.81 -8.76
N ASP A 93 5.60 -25.70 -7.76
CA ASP A 93 4.47 -25.97 -6.86
C ASP A 93 4.87 -25.87 -5.37
N GLY A 94 3.88 -25.65 -4.51
CA GLY A 94 4.04 -25.56 -3.06
C GLY A 94 5.12 -24.56 -2.63
N ASP A 95 6.07 -25.04 -1.83
CA ASP A 95 7.10 -24.24 -1.20
C ASP A 95 8.08 -23.62 -2.21
N ASP A 96 8.37 -24.29 -3.34
CA ASP A 96 9.28 -23.76 -4.36
C ASP A 96 8.71 -22.51 -5.03
N GLN A 97 7.39 -22.49 -5.25
CA GLN A 97 6.71 -21.30 -5.77
C GLN A 97 6.75 -20.15 -4.76
N VAL A 98 6.54 -20.45 -3.47
CA VAL A 98 6.62 -19.46 -2.39
C VAL A 98 8.01 -18.83 -2.32
N ILE A 99 9.07 -19.66 -2.35
CA ILE A 99 10.46 -19.19 -2.34
C ILE A 99 10.72 -18.32 -3.56
N ARG A 100 10.29 -18.75 -4.75
CA ARG A 100 10.50 -17.99 -5.98
C ARG A 100 9.79 -16.65 -5.97
N VAL A 101 8.53 -16.60 -5.53
CA VAL A 101 7.77 -15.34 -5.43
C VAL A 101 8.44 -14.39 -4.43
N LYS A 102 8.93 -14.87 -3.28
CA LYS A 102 9.69 -14.04 -2.34
C LYS A 102 10.95 -13.46 -2.97
N GLN A 103 11.72 -14.28 -3.69
CA GLN A 103 12.92 -13.81 -4.41
C GLN A 103 12.59 -12.71 -5.43
N ILE A 104 11.47 -12.85 -6.16
CA ILE A 104 11.00 -11.83 -7.10
C ILE A 104 10.63 -10.54 -6.37
N LEU A 105 9.87 -10.63 -5.28
CA LEU A 105 9.47 -9.46 -4.48
C LEU A 105 10.67 -8.74 -3.86
N GLU A 106 11.66 -9.48 -3.36
CA GLU A 106 12.91 -8.92 -2.83
C GLU A 106 13.74 -8.27 -3.94
N GLY A 107 13.86 -8.91 -5.10
CA GLY A 107 14.62 -8.41 -6.24
C GLY A 107 14.00 -7.17 -6.90
N THR A 108 12.67 -7.12 -6.98
CA THR A 108 11.92 -5.99 -7.55
C THR A 108 11.68 -4.86 -6.56
N GLY A 109 11.58 -5.18 -5.26
CA GLY A 109 11.48 -4.20 -4.18
C GLY A 109 12.81 -3.50 -3.87
N SER A 110 13.96 -4.14 -4.13
CA SER A 110 15.29 -3.64 -3.73
C SER A 110 15.99 -2.73 -4.76
N ALA A 111 15.32 -2.24 -5.80
CA ALA A 111 15.85 -1.15 -6.63
C ALA A 111 15.99 0.20 -5.85
N ASP A 112 15.63 0.17 -4.57
CA ASP A 112 15.43 1.23 -3.59
C ASP A 112 16.69 1.88 -2.99
N GLY A 113 17.77 2.04 -3.75
CA GLY A 113 18.90 2.81 -3.19
C GLY A 113 19.97 3.31 -4.15
N ARG A 114 20.21 2.62 -5.27
CA ARG A 114 21.34 2.98 -6.14
C ARG A 114 21.08 4.15 -7.08
N LEU A 115 19.82 4.41 -7.43
CA LEU A 115 19.45 5.54 -8.32
C LEU A 115 18.92 6.76 -7.57
N GLN A 116 18.56 6.62 -6.28
CA GLN A 116 18.06 7.71 -5.46
C GLN A 116 19.16 8.75 -5.16
N GLY A 117 20.38 8.29 -4.88
CA GLY A 117 21.56 9.14 -4.72
C GLY A 117 21.86 10.02 -5.94
N PRO A 118 22.06 9.45 -7.15
CA PRO A 118 22.40 10.24 -8.33
C PRO A 118 21.25 11.11 -8.87
N LEU A 119 19.98 10.70 -8.76
CA LEU A 119 18.85 11.54 -9.18
C LEU A 119 18.60 12.70 -8.19
N GLN A 120 18.73 12.48 -6.88
CA GLN A 120 18.71 13.58 -5.91
C GLN A 120 19.94 14.49 -6.05
N ALA A 121 21.11 13.94 -6.40
CA ALA A 121 22.30 14.71 -6.68
C ALA A 121 22.15 15.56 -7.97
N LEU A 122 21.54 15.01 -9.03
CA LEU A 122 21.27 15.76 -10.27
C LEU A 122 20.18 16.83 -10.07
N ALA A 123 19.12 16.52 -9.33
CA ALA A 123 18.08 17.50 -8.99
C ALA A 123 18.64 18.64 -8.12
N SER A 124 19.47 18.32 -7.11
CA SER A 124 20.11 19.32 -6.27
C SER A 124 21.19 20.12 -7.04
N ALA A 125 21.97 19.49 -7.92
CA ALA A 125 22.91 20.17 -8.79
C ALA A 125 22.22 21.08 -9.81
N GLY A 126 21.06 20.70 -10.34
CA GLY A 126 20.26 21.55 -11.24
C GLY A 126 19.72 22.80 -10.55
N VAL A 127 19.21 22.66 -9.31
CA VAL A 127 18.77 23.80 -8.49
C VAL A 127 19.95 24.71 -8.13
N PHE A 128 21.10 24.12 -7.81
CA PHE A 128 22.33 24.88 -7.50
C PHE A 128 22.86 25.63 -8.72
N ALA A 129 22.92 24.98 -9.88
CA ALA A 129 23.36 25.59 -11.14
C ALA A 129 22.43 26.72 -11.58
N LEU A 130 21.11 26.56 -11.41
CA LEU A 130 20.13 27.61 -11.69
C LEU A 130 20.30 28.81 -10.75
N ALA A 131 20.52 28.56 -9.45
CA ALA A 131 20.78 29.61 -8.47
C ALA A 131 22.07 30.39 -8.79
N VAL A 132 23.14 29.69 -9.17
CA VAL A 132 24.42 30.31 -9.59
C VAL A 132 24.27 31.10 -10.88
N LEU A 133 23.53 30.59 -11.87
CA LEU A 133 23.24 31.30 -13.12
C LEU A 133 22.43 32.57 -12.90
N LEU A 134 21.45 32.53 -11.99
CA LEU A 134 20.65 33.70 -11.59
C LEU A 134 21.51 34.74 -10.84
N LEU A 135 22.42 34.29 -9.95
CA LEU A 135 23.38 35.18 -9.27
C LEU A 135 24.33 35.87 -10.26
N ASN A 136 24.80 35.15 -11.28
CA ASN A 136 25.84 35.64 -12.19
C ASN A 136 25.29 36.56 -13.31
N LYS A 137 23.98 36.61 -13.52
CA LYS A 137 23.31 37.39 -14.58
C LYS A 137 22.74 38.73 -14.11
N MET A 138 22.71 39.02 -12.81
CA MET A 138 22.02 40.21 -12.29
C MET A 138 22.98 41.20 -11.62
N SER A 139 23.48 42.15 -12.40
CA SER A 139 24.21 43.32 -11.92
C SER A 139 23.21 44.42 -11.51
N GLY A 140 22.69 44.37 -10.28
CA GLY A 140 21.85 45.45 -9.74
C GLY A 140 21.13 45.05 -8.45
N ASP A 141 21.03 45.99 -7.51
CA ASP A 141 20.45 45.89 -6.16
C ASP A 141 19.02 45.34 -6.13
N LEU A 142 18.85 44.02 -6.27
CA LEU A 142 17.65 43.32 -5.86
C LEU A 142 17.81 42.84 -4.42
N PRO A 143 16.76 42.97 -3.57
CA PRO A 143 16.84 42.60 -2.18
C PRO A 143 16.99 41.08 -2.05
N MET A 144 17.85 40.66 -1.12
CA MET A 144 18.06 39.26 -0.68
C MET A 144 16.80 38.38 -0.65
N VAL A 145 15.63 38.99 -0.42
CA VAL A 145 14.31 38.37 -0.42
C VAL A 145 14.03 37.58 -1.72
N ALA A 146 14.43 38.08 -2.90
CA ALA A 146 14.17 37.38 -4.17
C ALA A 146 14.95 36.06 -4.30
N VAL A 147 16.18 36.01 -3.77
CA VAL A 147 17.00 34.79 -3.75
C VAL A 147 16.40 33.75 -2.80
N VAL A 148 15.96 34.18 -1.62
CA VAL A 148 15.34 33.30 -0.61
C VAL A 148 14.00 32.74 -1.12
N VAL A 149 13.18 33.54 -1.78
CA VAL A 149 11.91 33.07 -2.36
C VAL A 149 12.18 32.07 -3.50
N GLY A 150 13.18 32.32 -4.35
CA GLY A 150 13.55 31.41 -5.43
C GLY A 150 14.06 30.06 -4.92
N THR A 151 14.89 30.04 -3.87
CA THR A 151 15.38 28.79 -3.27
C THR A 151 14.28 28.03 -2.56
N LEU A 152 13.40 28.69 -1.81
CA LEU A 152 12.25 28.05 -1.15
C LEU A 152 11.26 27.47 -2.17
N LEU A 153 10.99 28.17 -3.26
CA LEU A 153 10.10 27.66 -4.32
C LEU A 153 10.71 26.46 -5.05
N GLY A 154 12.03 26.49 -5.31
CA GLY A 154 12.76 25.35 -5.87
C GLY A 154 12.72 24.13 -4.94
N LEU A 155 12.85 24.34 -3.63
CA LEU A 155 12.79 23.29 -2.62
C LEU A 155 11.37 22.72 -2.44
N ALA A 156 10.34 23.56 -2.56
CA ALA A 156 8.96 23.09 -2.56
C ALA A 156 8.64 22.20 -3.78
N LEU A 157 9.14 22.56 -4.97
CA LEU A 157 8.94 21.77 -6.18
C LEU A 157 9.69 20.43 -6.14
N THR A 158 10.89 20.37 -5.56
CA THR A 158 11.60 19.09 -5.40
C THR A 158 10.91 18.16 -4.40
N VAL A 159 10.31 18.71 -3.34
CA VAL A 159 9.52 17.95 -2.37
C VAL A 159 8.20 17.43 -2.98
N ASP A 160 7.50 18.23 -3.79
CA ASP A 160 6.27 17.78 -4.48
C ASP A 160 6.55 16.65 -5.48
N VAL A 161 7.64 16.74 -6.24
CA VAL A 161 8.05 15.65 -7.14
C VAL A 161 8.47 14.41 -6.35
N ALA A 162 9.22 14.56 -5.26
CA ALA A 162 9.64 13.44 -4.43
C ALA A 162 8.45 12.74 -3.75
N THR A 163 7.48 13.49 -3.23
CA THR A 163 6.28 12.94 -2.58
C THR A 163 5.37 12.24 -3.59
N LYS A 164 5.13 12.82 -4.78
CA LYS A 164 4.39 12.14 -5.85
C LYS A 164 5.07 10.87 -6.35
N VAL A 165 6.40 10.85 -6.39
CA VAL A 165 7.16 9.63 -6.74
C VAL A 165 7.04 8.59 -5.62
N VAL A 166 7.03 8.99 -4.35
CA VAL A 166 6.84 8.08 -3.21
C VAL A 166 5.42 7.53 -3.14
N ASP A 167 4.39 8.33 -3.41
CA ASP A 167 2.99 7.88 -3.41
C ASP A 167 2.66 7.00 -4.62
N ALA A 168 3.27 7.29 -5.78
CA ALA A 168 3.24 6.38 -6.93
C ALA A 168 3.99 5.06 -6.66
N ARG A 169 4.96 5.03 -5.74
CA ARG A 169 5.68 3.81 -5.31
C ARG A 169 4.96 3.01 -4.23
N ARG A 170 4.28 3.66 -3.28
CA ARG A 170 3.47 2.96 -2.26
C ARG A 170 2.25 2.26 -2.87
N SER A 171 1.73 2.78 -3.98
CA SER A 171 0.61 2.18 -4.70
C SER A 171 0.99 0.95 -5.54
N THR A 172 2.28 0.74 -5.84
CA THR A 172 2.79 -0.42 -6.60
C THR A 172 3.35 -1.56 -5.73
N ALA A 173 3.38 -1.39 -4.40
CA ALA A 173 3.74 -2.48 -3.49
C ALA A 173 2.68 -3.59 -3.53
N LEU A 174 3.05 -4.74 -4.09
CA LEU A 174 2.24 -5.95 -4.16
C LEU A 174 2.41 -6.72 -2.84
N SER A 175 1.30 -7.04 -2.15
CA SER A 175 1.41 -7.86 -0.94
C SER A 175 1.83 -9.29 -1.31
N PHE A 176 2.47 -10.01 -0.38
CA PHE A 176 2.89 -11.38 -0.63
C PHE A 176 1.70 -12.30 -0.99
N GLU A 177 0.55 -12.10 -0.37
CA GLU A 177 -0.67 -12.85 -0.71
C GLU A 177 -1.16 -12.53 -2.12
N GLU A 178 -1.19 -11.26 -2.52
CA GLU A 178 -1.57 -10.86 -3.88
C GLU A 178 -0.59 -11.41 -4.92
N ALA A 179 0.71 -11.43 -4.59
CA ALA A 179 1.76 -12.03 -5.41
C ALA A 179 1.56 -13.54 -5.58
N MET A 180 1.20 -14.26 -4.51
CA MET A 180 0.88 -15.69 -4.57
C MET A 180 -0.39 -15.97 -5.37
N ARG A 181 -1.44 -15.13 -5.26
CA ARG A 181 -2.65 -15.27 -6.08
C ARG A 181 -2.36 -15.04 -7.56
N LEU A 182 -1.49 -14.08 -7.88
CA LEU A 182 -1.02 -13.83 -9.24
C LEU A 182 -0.23 -15.04 -9.78
N ALA A 183 0.69 -15.58 -8.99
CA ALA A 183 1.49 -16.77 -9.34
C ALA A 183 0.61 -18.03 -9.53
N ALA A 184 -0.43 -18.20 -8.72
CA ALA A 184 -1.38 -19.30 -8.88
C ALA A 184 -2.20 -19.16 -10.18
N ALA A 185 -2.59 -17.94 -10.54
CA ALA A 185 -3.30 -17.67 -11.79
C ALA A 185 -2.45 -17.98 -13.02
N THR A 186 -1.15 -17.68 -12.99
CA THR A 186 -0.26 -17.97 -14.14
C THR A 186 -0.10 -19.46 -14.40
N ARG A 187 -0.02 -20.28 -13.35
CA ARG A 187 -0.02 -21.75 -13.49
C ARG A 187 -1.29 -22.25 -14.17
N ALA A 188 -2.44 -21.75 -13.74
CA ALA A 188 -3.73 -22.22 -14.23
C ALA A 188 -4.01 -21.80 -15.69
N SER A 189 -3.30 -20.80 -16.22
CA SER A 189 -3.33 -20.43 -17.64
C SER A 189 -2.38 -21.29 -18.50
N ASN A 190 -1.26 -21.75 -17.93
CA ASN A 190 -0.22 -22.50 -18.65
C ASN A 190 -0.32 -24.02 -18.53
N GLY A 191 -1.30 -24.53 -17.77
CA GLY A 191 -1.56 -25.97 -17.68
C GLY A 191 -1.72 -26.60 -19.06
N PRO A 192 -1.15 -27.80 -19.31
CA PRO A 192 -1.25 -28.45 -20.60
C PRO A 192 -2.71 -28.55 -20.98
N ARG A 193 -3.05 -27.88 -22.09
CA ARG A 193 -4.35 -27.90 -22.74
C ARG A 193 -4.54 -29.29 -23.34
N SER A 194 -4.64 -30.28 -22.46
CA SER A 194 -4.77 -31.69 -22.80
C SER A 194 -5.99 -31.86 -23.67
N ALA A 195 -5.72 -32.20 -24.93
CA ALA A 195 -6.62 -32.81 -25.89
C ALA A 195 -8.06 -32.26 -25.87
N ARG A 196 -8.26 -31.17 -26.61
CA ARG A 196 -9.55 -30.89 -27.26
C ARG A 196 -9.94 -32.12 -28.08
N ARG A 197 -10.67 -33.06 -27.46
CA ARG A 197 -11.37 -34.15 -28.16
C ARG A 197 -12.22 -33.52 -29.26
N GLN A 198 -11.90 -33.86 -30.50
CA GLN A 198 -12.84 -33.75 -31.59
C GLN A 198 -14.09 -34.57 -31.23
N PRO A 199 -15.30 -34.03 -31.40
CA PRO A 199 -16.51 -34.82 -31.36
C PRO A 199 -16.64 -35.53 -32.72
N GLU A 200 -16.14 -36.77 -32.80
CA GLU A 200 -16.69 -37.71 -33.77
C GLU A 200 -17.86 -38.45 -33.13
N GLN A 201 -18.94 -38.46 -33.90
CA GLN A 201 -20.20 -39.12 -33.64
C GLN A 201 -19.98 -40.60 -33.41
N SER A 202 -20.64 -41.15 -32.38
CA SER A 202 -21.27 -42.46 -32.46
C SER A 202 -22.39 -42.49 -31.44
N LEU A 203 -23.62 -42.65 -31.95
CA LEU A 203 -24.75 -43.09 -31.16
C LEU A 203 -24.40 -44.45 -30.57
N GLU A 204 -24.51 -44.62 -29.26
CA GLU A 204 -25.06 -45.85 -28.71
C GLU A 204 -25.55 -45.63 -27.27
N GLU A 205 -26.72 -46.23 -27.09
CA GLU A 205 -27.67 -46.20 -26.00
C GLU A 205 -27.23 -47.16 -24.90
N SER A 206 -27.20 -46.73 -23.63
CA SER A 206 -27.55 -47.55 -22.45
C SER A 206 -27.28 -46.86 -21.10
N SER A 207 -28.37 -46.74 -20.34
CA SER A 207 -28.52 -46.75 -18.86
C SER A 207 -27.96 -45.62 -17.99
N PRO A 208 -28.83 -45.02 -17.14
CA PRO A 208 -28.44 -44.11 -16.07
C PRO A 208 -28.29 -44.89 -14.76
N ASP A 209 -27.08 -45.07 -14.26
CA ASP A 209 -26.90 -45.17 -12.81
C ASP A 209 -25.47 -44.92 -12.36
N SER A 210 -25.37 -44.16 -11.27
CA SER A 210 -24.24 -44.17 -10.33
C SER A 210 -22.87 -43.72 -10.83
N GLN A 211 -22.67 -42.41 -10.95
CA GLN A 211 -21.44 -41.78 -10.43
C GLN A 211 -21.78 -40.48 -9.71
N THR A 212 -22.05 -40.64 -8.42
CA THR A 212 -21.87 -39.59 -7.40
C THR A 212 -20.44 -39.08 -7.52
N ARG A 213 -20.24 -38.03 -8.33
CA ARG A 213 -19.05 -37.19 -8.23
C ARG A 213 -19.19 -36.42 -6.93
N THR A 214 -18.58 -36.94 -5.88
CA THR A 214 -18.08 -36.11 -4.79
C THR A 214 -17.03 -35.19 -5.38
N ASN A 215 -17.48 -34.11 -6.01
CA ASN A 215 -16.73 -32.87 -6.04
C ASN A 215 -16.66 -32.41 -4.58
N THR A 216 -15.73 -32.97 -3.81
CA THR A 216 -15.10 -32.24 -2.72
C THR A 216 -14.34 -31.10 -3.38
N GLY A 217 -15.10 -30.09 -3.81
CA GLY A 217 -14.56 -28.76 -3.91
C GLY A 217 -13.96 -28.48 -2.56
N ASP A 218 -12.66 -28.22 -2.56
CA ASP A 218 -11.97 -27.50 -1.52
C ASP A 218 -12.71 -26.16 -1.36
N SER A 219 -13.80 -26.22 -0.61
CA SER A 219 -14.63 -25.10 -0.26
C SER A 219 -13.85 -24.44 0.84
N GLY A 220 -12.75 -23.77 0.47
CA GLY A 220 -11.66 -23.35 1.35
C GLY A 220 -12.22 -22.87 2.68
N GLN A 221 -12.22 -23.78 3.66
CA GLN A 221 -12.85 -23.53 4.94
C GLN A 221 -12.00 -22.47 5.61
N LEU A 222 -12.64 -21.38 6.03
CA LEU A 222 -11.94 -20.31 6.74
C LEU A 222 -11.21 -20.94 7.93
N THR A 223 -9.93 -20.65 8.06
CA THR A 223 -9.08 -21.09 9.16
C THR A 223 -9.04 -20.01 10.26
N VAL A 224 -8.69 -20.40 11.48
CA VAL A 224 -8.48 -19.45 12.61
C VAL A 224 -7.43 -18.39 12.23
N ALA A 225 -6.36 -18.80 11.56
CA ALA A 225 -5.31 -17.88 11.10
C ALA A 225 -5.85 -16.85 10.10
N GLN A 226 -6.66 -17.26 9.12
CA GLN A 226 -7.29 -16.34 8.18
C GLN A 226 -8.28 -15.38 8.86
N ALA A 227 -9.05 -15.87 9.85
CA ALA A 227 -9.95 -15.02 10.62
C ALA A 227 -9.20 -13.92 11.38
N ARG A 228 -8.09 -14.27 12.06
CA ARG A 228 -7.20 -13.31 12.73
C ARG A 228 -6.55 -12.35 11.75
N GLN A 229 -6.07 -12.84 10.61
CA GLN A 229 -5.48 -12.01 9.56
C GLN A 229 -6.47 -10.96 9.06
N THR A 230 -7.74 -11.33 8.93
CA THR A 230 -8.78 -10.42 8.44
C THR A 230 -8.97 -9.21 9.37
N LEU A 231 -8.89 -9.41 10.69
CA LEU A 231 -8.91 -8.32 11.67
C LEU A 231 -7.65 -7.45 11.58
N ILE A 232 -6.47 -8.05 11.39
CA ILE A 232 -5.21 -7.33 11.20
C ILE A 232 -5.29 -6.43 9.96
N ASP A 233 -5.80 -6.96 8.85
CA ASP A 233 -5.94 -6.22 7.59
C ASP A 233 -6.90 -5.05 7.76
N LEU A 234 -8.02 -5.24 8.45
CA LEU A 234 -8.97 -4.16 8.71
C LEU A 234 -8.40 -3.08 9.63
N HIS A 235 -7.64 -3.47 10.66
CA HIS A 235 -6.87 -2.52 11.48
C HIS A 235 -5.81 -1.76 10.67
N SER A 236 -5.19 -2.41 9.68
CA SER A 236 -4.20 -1.76 8.82
C SER A 236 -4.84 -0.68 7.94
N GLU A 237 -6.04 -0.90 7.42
CA GLU A 237 -6.80 0.12 6.66
C GLU A 237 -7.22 1.28 7.56
N TRP A 238 -7.66 1.00 8.79
CA TRP A 238 -7.94 2.05 9.78
C TRP A 238 -6.69 2.87 10.12
N LEU A 239 -5.54 2.21 10.30
CA LEU A 239 -4.28 2.88 10.55
C LEU A 239 -3.84 3.74 9.35
N ALA A 240 -3.99 3.23 8.12
CA ALA A 240 -3.71 3.98 6.91
C ALA A 240 -4.56 5.26 6.83
N TYR A 241 -5.86 5.15 7.15
CA TYR A 241 -6.73 6.30 7.30
C TYR A 241 -6.26 7.28 8.38
N LYS A 242 -5.83 6.79 9.55
CA LYS A 242 -5.34 7.62 10.66
C LYS A 242 -4.10 8.42 10.30
N LEU A 243 -3.23 7.87 9.48
CA LEU A 243 -1.98 8.50 9.04
C LEU A 243 -2.15 9.47 7.87
N ASP A 244 -3.27 9.40 7.15
CA ASP A 244 -3.63 10.35 6.10
C ASP A 244 -4.25 11.59 6.74
N THR A 245 -3.44 12.65 6.92
CA THR A 245 -3.88 13.90 7.55
C THR A 245 -4.99 14.61 6.77
N GLU A 246 -5.01 14.48 5.44
CA GLU A 246 -6.06 15.06 4.61
C GLU A 246 -7.39 14.32 4.85
N ALA A 247 -7.37 12.99 4.83
CA ALA A 247 -8.54 12.18 5.16
C ALA A 247 -9.02 12.41 6.60
N TRP A 248 -8.08 12.48 7.53
CA TRP A 248 -8.36 12.60 8.95
C TRP A 248 -9.06 13.90 9.34
N TYR A 249 -8.67 15.03 8.72
CA TYR A 249 -9.21 16.35 9.07
C TYR A 249 -10.21 16.90 8.04
N LEU A 250 -10.06 16.58 6.76
CA LEU A 250 -10.75 17.30 5.68
C LEU A 250 -11.70 16.41 4.90
N THR A 251 -11.22 15.32 4.30
CA THR A 251 -12.04 14.58 3.32
C THR A 251 -12.92 13.51 3.95
N LYS A 252 -12.54 12.96 5.11
CA LYS A 252 -13.30 11.88 5.77
C LYS A 252 -13.37 12.01 7.31
N PRO A 253 -13.64 13.19 7.89
CA PRO A 253 -13.72 13.33 9.35
C PRO A 253 -14.89 12.58 9.98
N LEU A 254 -15.92 12.25 9.18
CA LEU A 254 -17.13 11.53 9.62
C LEU A 254 -16.89 10.09 10.08
N LEU A 255 -15.78 9.48 9.66
CA LEU A 255 -15.38 8.15 10.14
C LEU A 255 -15.07 8.13 11.66
N ARG A 256 -15.00 9.29 12.29
CA ARG A 256 -14.70 9.47 13.73
C ARG A 256 -15.76 10.31 14.43
N ASP A 257 -16.95 10.37 13.85
CA ASP A 257 -18.06 11.06 14.49
C ASP A 257 -18.48 10.27 15.74
N THR A 258 -18.23 10.85 16.91
CA THR A 258 -18.51 10.21 18.22
C THR A 258 -19.91 10.52 18.75
N THR A 259 -20.68 11.34 18.04
CA THR A 259 -22.05 11.68 18.44
C THR A 259 -23.02 10.51 18.30
N GLY A 260 -22.61 9.45 17.60
CA GLY A 260 -23.46 8.31 17.26
C GLY A 260 -24.56 8.65 16.26
N THR A 261 -24.50 9.83 15.62
CA THR A 261 -25.55 10.29 14.70
C THR A 261 -25.36 9.82 13.27
N VAL A 262 -24.15 9.44 12.87
CA VAL A 262 -23.83 8.94 11.53
C VAL A 262 -24.02 7.42 11.50
N PRO A 263 -25.12 6.88 10.93
CA PRO A 263 -25.45 5.47 11.08
C PRO A 263 -24.41 4.52 10.47
N THR A 264 -23.75 4.93 9.39
CA THR A 264 -22.71 4.14 8.73
C THR A 264 -21.46 4.02 9.58
N THR A 265 -21.06 5.10 10.28
CA THR A 265 -19.90 5.09 11.19
C THR A 265 -20.19 4.21 12.39
N VAL A 266 -21.37 4.36 13.02
CA VAL A 266 -21.80 3.50 14.13
C VAL A 266 -21.86 2.03 13.72
N ALA A 267 -22.38 1.71 12.53
CA ALA A 267 -22.41 0.34 12.04
C ALA A 267 -21.01 -0.25 11.86
N TYR A 268 -20.05 0.54 11.37
CA TYR A 268 -18.65 0.12 11.28
C TYR A 268 -18.01 -0.09 12.64
N GLU A 269 -18.19 0.84 13.59
CA GLU A 269 -17.64 0.72 14.94
C GLU A 269 -18.16 -0.53 15.66
N ASN A 270 -19.47 -0.79 15.57
CA ASN A 270 -20.07 -2.00 16.13
C ASN A 270 -19.54 -3.27 15.45
N ALA A 271 -19.48 -3.31 14.12
CA ALA A 271 -19.00 -4.49 13.40
C ALA A 271 -17.51 -4.77 13.65
N MET A 272 -16.69 -3.72 13.79
CA MET A 272 -15.29 -3.84 14.19
C MET A 272 -15.17 -4.39 15.62
N HIS A 273 -15.97 -3.87 16.56
CA HIS A 273 -15.99 -4.37 17.93
C HIS A 273 -16.40 -5.85 18.00
N ASP A 274 -17.50 -6.21 17.34
CA ASP A 274 -18.00 -7.59 17.30
C ASP A 274 -16.97 -8.55 16.70
N LEU A 275 -16.30 -8.16 15.61
CA LEU A 275 -15.22 -8.94 15.01
C LEU A 275 -14.04 -9.09 15.97
N ALA A 276 -13.58 -8.00 16.59
CA ALA A 276 -12.44 -8.02 17.50
C ALA A 276 -12.70 -8.94 18.69
N THR A 277 -13.86 -8.81 19.34
CA THR A 277 -14.27 -9.70 20.45
C THR A 277 -14.36 -11.15 19.99
N ALA A 278 -14.97 -11.43 18.83
CA ALA A 278 -15.11 -12.79 18.35
C ALA A 278 -13.76 -13.43 17.96
N VAL A 279 -12.78 -12.64 17.50
CA VAL A 279 -11.42 -13.09 17.19
C VAL A 279 -10.60 -13.31 18.47
N GLU A 280 -10.77 -12.46 19.48
CA GLU A 280 -10.13 -12.61 20.80
C GLU A 280 -10.59 -13.90 21.50
N ASP A 281 -11.88 -14.21 21.43
CA ASP A 281 -12.48 -15.43 21.97
C ASP A 281 -12.17 -16.69 21.12
N LEU A 282 -11.56 -16.54 19.94
CA LEU A 282 -11.30 -17.64 19.02
C LEU A 282 -10.02 -18.40 19.39
N VAL A 283 -10.19 -19.56 20.01
CA VAL A 283 -9.11 -20.53 20.30
C VAL A 283 -8.61 -21.24 19.04
N ASP A 284 -7.37 -21.74 19.06
CA ASP A 284 -6.71 -22.32 17.88
C ASP A 284 -7.36 -23.61 17.35
N ASP A 285 -8.01 -24.37 18.23
CA ASP A 285 -8.73 -25.62 17.92
C ASP A 285 -10.25 -25.40 17.83
N ALA A 286 -10.69 -24.15 17.65
CA ALA A 286 -12.10 -23.81 17.58
C ALA A 286 -12.83 -24.64 16.50
N PRO A 287 -14.05 -25.12 16.79
CA PRO A 287 -14.82 -25.88 15.82
C PRO A 287 -15.22 -25.02 14.62
N GLN A 288 -15.30 -25.61 13.43
CA GLN A 288 -15.51 -24.89 12.16
C GLN A 288 -16.72 -23.93 12.16
N HIS A 289 -17.81 -24.25 12.88
CA HIS A 289 -18.97 -23.36 12.96
C HIS A 289 -18.65 -22.01 13.66
N ARG A 290 -17.74 -22.01 14.64
CA ARG A 290 -17.26 -20.78 15.28
C ARG A 290 -16.41 -19.98 14.31
N ILE A 291 -15.51 -20.64 13.59
CA ILE A 291 -14.66 -19.98 12.59
C ILE A 291 -15.53 -19.36 11.48
N ASN A 292 -16.54 -20.09 11.00
CA ASN A 292 -17.50 -19.56 10.01
C ASN A 292 -18.29 -18.36 10.55
N THR A 293 -18.64 -18.37 11.84
CA THR A 293 -19.32 -17.22 12.48
C THR A 293 -18.41 -15.99 12.48
N VAL A 294 -17.12 -16.15 12.81
CA VAL A 294 -16.14 -15.07 12.72
C VAL A 294 -15.96 -14.60 11.28
N GLY A 295 -16.00 -15.51 10.29
CA GLY A 295 -16.00 -15.16 8.88
C GLY A 295 -17.16 -14.24 8.48
N GLN A 296 -18.37 -14.51 8.97
CA GLN A 296 -19.54 -13.64 8.72
C GLN A 296 -19.40 -12.27 9.39
N LEU A 297 -18.84 -12.21 10.60
CA LEU A 297 -18.54 -10.95 11.26
C LEU A 297 -17.47 -10.15 10.51
N ALA A 298 -16.46 -10.83 9.97
CA ALA A 298 -15.44 -10.23 9.13
C ALA A 298 -16.03 -9.64 7.84
N ASP A 299 -16.87 -10.38 7.13
CA ASP A 299 -17.58 -9.87 5.93
C ASP A 299 -18.44 -8.64 6.28
N THR A 300 -19.12 -8.68 7.43
CA THR A 300 -19.93 -7.57 7.94
C THR A 300 -19.08 -6.34 8.24
N ALA A 301 -17.95 -6.52 8.92
CA ALA A 301 -17.03 -5.43 9.27
C ALA A 301 -16.40 -4.78 8.03
N TRP A 302 -15.96 -5.58 7.05
CA TRP A 302 -15.46 -5.07 5.77
C TRP A 302 -16.52 -4.31 4.98
N SER A 303 -17.73 -4.86 4.90
CA SER A 303 -18.84 -4.17 4.23
C SER A 303 -19.17 -2.85 4.93
N ALA A 304 -19.20 -2.83 6.27
CA ALA A 304 -19.48 -1.64 7.05
C ALA A 304 -18.37 -0.59 6.89
N TRP A 305 -17.10 -1.01 6.87
CA TRP A 305 -15.95 -0.13 6.60
C TRP A 305 -16.09 0.56 5.24
N TYR A 306 -16.34 -0.20 4.17
CA TYR A 306 -16.49 0.38 2.84
C TYR A 306 -17.67 1.33 2.76
N ALA A 307 -18.81 0.98 3.35
CA ALA A 307 -19.99 1.84 3.39
C ALA A 307 -19.73 3.15 4.17
N ALA A 308 -19.08 3.08 5.33
CA ALA A 308 -18.71 4.24 6.13
C ALA A 308 -17.69 5.13 5.41
N ASN A 309 -16.68 4.53 4.79
CA ASN A 309 -15.63 5.24 4.07
C ASN A 309 -16.19 5.93 2.80
N GLU A 310 -17.09 5.27 2.05
CA GLU A 310 -17.80 5.87 0.92
C GLU A 310 -18.70 7.04 1.37
N TYR A 311 -19.49 6.83 2.42
CA TYR A 311 -20.33 7.89 2.99
C TYR A 311 -19.51 9.10 3.44
N ALA A 312 -18.42 8.86 4.16
CA ALA A 312 -17.52 9.91 4.63
C ALA A 312 -16.88 10.67 3.46
N THR A 313 -16.44 9.97 2.42
CA THR A 313 -15.85 10.58 1.21
C THR A 313 -16.88 11.44 0.47
N LYS A 314 -18.11 10.95 0.33
CA LYS A 314 -19.18 11.66 -0.39
C LYS A 314 -19.62 12.93 0.34
N THR A 315 -19.67 12.87 1.67
CA THR A 315 -20.21 13.94 2.49
C THR A 315 -19.12 14.96 2.89
N GLY A 316 -17.91 14.49 3.15
CA GLY A 316 -16.77 15.31 3.58
C GLY A 316 -17.11 16.16 4.81
N LEU A 317 -17.05 17.48 4.65
CA LEU A 317 -17.38 18.48 5.67
C LEU A 317 -18.81 19.06 5.54
N GLY A 318 -19.63 18.50 4.65
CA GLY A 318 -20.94 19.04 4.26
C GLY A 318 -21.89 19.20 5.44
N ASP A 319 -21.95 18.19 6.31
CA ASP A 319 -22.91 18.13 7.44
C ASP A 319 -22.47 18.93 8.67
N ARG A 320 -21.29 19.57 8.64
CA ARG A 320 -20.73 20.30 9.77
C ARG A 320 -21.11 21.79 9.73
N THR A 321 -21.15 22.42 10.90
CA THR A 321 -21.38 23.86 10.98
C THR A 321 -20.25 24.63 10.29
N PRO A 322 -20.51 25.84 9.74
CA PRO A 322 -19.46 26.65 9.11
C PRO A 322 -18.26 26.90 10.05
N THR A 323 -18.52 27.07 11.35
CA THR A 323 -17.48 27.27 12.38
C THR A 323 -16.61 26.03 12.54
N GLU A 324 -17.22 24.87 12.66
CA GLU A 324 -16.50 23.61 12.83
C GLU A 324 -15.71 23.24 11.57
N ARG A 325 -16.28 23.47 10.39
CA ARG A 325 -15.58 23.31 9.11
C ARG A 325 -14.33 24.16 9.03
N ALA A 326 -14.45 25.46 9.32
CA ALA A 326 -13.32 26.38 9.34
C ALA A 326 -12.27 25.98 10.40
N ALA A 327 -12.72 25.47 11.56
CA ALA A 327 -11.82 24.97 12.60
C ALA A 327 -11.05 23.73 12.15
N LEU A 328 -11.68 22.76 11.47
CA LEU A 328 -11.02 21.57 10.92
C LEU A 328 -10.00 21.93 9.83
N GLU A 329 -10.37 22.83 8.91
CA GLU A 329 -9.46 23.33 7.86
C GLU A 329 -8.25 24.06 8.45
N ARG A 330 -8.47 24.90 9.46
CA ARG A 330 -7.41 25.61 10.19
C ARG A 330 -6.53 24.61 10.95
N LEU A 331 -7.14 23.63 11.60
CA LEU A 331 -6.44 22.62 12.38
C LEU A 331 -5.50 21.79 11.51
N ALA A 332 -5.95 21.34 10.33
CA ALA A 332 -5.10 20.61 9.38
C ALA A 332 -3.81 21.39 9.05
N LYS A 333 -3.94 22.68 8.74
CA LYS A 333 -2.80 23.57 8.45
C LYS A 333 -1.87 23.76 9.65
N LEU A 334 -2.44 23.89 10.85
CA LEU A 334 -1.66 24.06 12.08
C LEU A 334 -0.93 22.78 12.49
N VAL A 335 -1.54 21.62 12.31
CA VAL A 335 -0.91 20.32 12.54
C VAL A 335 0.22 20.10 11.53
N ASP A 336 0.02 20.39 10.25
CA ASP A 336 1.08 20.33 9.23
C ASP A 336 2.24 21.32 9.48
N ARG A 337 1.96 22.47 10.12
CA ARG A 337 3.00 23.37 10.60
C ARG A 337 3.72 22.79 11.82
N LEU A 338 2.97 22.19 12.75
CA LEU A 338 3.51 21.59 13.97
C LEU A 338 4.45 20.42 13.64
N THR A 339 4.14 19.58 12.65
CA THR A 339 4.98 18.46 12.20
C THR A 339 6.31 18.89 11.59
N ARG A 340 6.40 20.14 11.11
CA ARG A 340 7.62 20.73 10.53
C ARG A 340 8.36 21.66 11.48
N ALA A 341 7.75 22.00 12.61
CA ALA A 341 8.37 22.84 13.61
C ALA A 341 9.55 22.11 14.27
N SER A 342 10.44 22.87 14.91
CA SER A 342 11.48 22.33 15.78
C SER A 342 11.25 22.80 17.21
N THR A 343 11.90 22.17 18.18
CA THR A 343 11.78 22.56 19.60
C THR A 343 12.22 24.00 19.89
N GLY A 344 13.06 24.59 19.04
CA GLY A 344 13.51 25.98 19.13
C GLY A 344 12.67 26.98 18.33
N ASP A 345 11.57 26.55 17.70
CA ASP A 345 10.72 27.44 16.91
C ASP A 345 10.00 28.47 17.82
N PRO A 346 10.27 29.79 17.66
CA PRO A 346 9.65 30.82 18.49
C PRO A 346 8.14 30.92 18.30
N GLU A 347 7.59 30.43 17.19
CA GLU A 347 6.17 30.46 16.88
C GLU A 347 5.42 29.24 17.45
N LEU A 348 6.15 28.23 17.95
CA LEU A 348 5.58 26.99 18.48
C LEU A 348 4.54 27.20 19.60
N PRO A 349 4.73 28.10 20.58
CA PRO A 349 3.71 28.38 21.58
C PRO A 349 2.42 28.96 20.99
N LEU A 350 2.55 29.81 19.96
CA LEU A 350 1.40 30.38 19.25
C LEU A 350 0.62 29.30 18.49
N VAL A 351 1.34 28.43 17.75
CA VAL A 351 0.75 27.31 17.02
C VAL A 351 -0.02 26.39 17.98
N LYS A 352 0.55 26.03 19.13
CA LYS A 352 -0.13 25.20 20.13
C LYS A 352 -1.41 25.85 20.65
N ARG A 353 -1.39 27.15 20.95
CA ARG A 353 -2.59 27.88 21.40
C ARG A 353 -3.67 27.92 20.31
N GLU A 354 -3.28 28.14 19.06
CA GLU A 354 -4.24 28.15 17.95
C GLU A 354 -4.84 26.76 17.69
N ILE A 355 -4.06 25.68 17.85
CA ILE A 355 -4.55 24.31 17.80
C ILE A 355 -5.61 24.10 18.88
N GLN A 356 -5.32 24.47 20.13
CA GLN A 356 -6.29 24.35 21.22
C GLN A 356 -7.59 25.10 20.90
N SER A 357 -7.50 26.33 20.40
CA SER A 357 -8.69 27.09 20.00
C SER A 357 -9.50 26.46 18.87
N CYS A 358 -8.86 25.68 17.98
CA CYS A 358 -9.57 24.91 16.97
C CYS A 358 -10.23 23.67 17.58
N LEU A 359 -9.54 22.95 18.46
CA LEU A 359 -10.08 21.79 19.18
C LEU A 359 -11.33 22.19 20.00
N ASP A 360 -11.30 23.33 20.69
CA ASP A 360 -12.44 23.82 21.47
C ASP A 360 -13.69 24.14 20.63
N LYS A 361 -13.53 24.31 19.31
CA LYS A 361 -14.63 24.62 18.36
C LYS A 361 -15.16 23.38 17.64
N ILE A 362 -14.45 22.25 17.73
CA ILE A 362 -14.83 20.99 17.11
C ILE A 362 -15.58 20.19 18.17
N SER A 363 -16.83 19.84 17.89
CA SER A 363 -17.71 19.20 18.89
C SER A 363 -18.23 17.85 18.45
N THR A 364 -18.14 17.55 17.16
CA THR A 364 -18.77 16.36 16.60
C THR A 364 -17.76 15.30 16.14
N VAL A 365 -16.52 15.71 15.87
CA VAL A 365 -15.42 14.81 15.50
C VAL A 365 -14.47 14.74 16.69
N ALA A 366 -14.22 13.56 17.21
CA ALA A 366 -13.34 13.41 18.37
C ALA A 366 -11.88 13.61 17.96
N VAL A 367 -11.40 14.86 17.99
CA VAL A 367 -9.98 15.22 17.81
C VAL A 367 -9.45 15.73 19.15
N SER A 368 -8.32 15.17 19.58
CA SER A 368 -7.64 15.57 20.80
C SER A 368 -6.14 15.79 20.58
N TRP A 369 -5.48 16.38 21.58
CA TRP A 369 -4.01 16.43 21.62
C TRP A 369 -3.35 15.06 21.63
N ARG A 370 -4.02 14.04 22.18
CA ARG A 370 -3.52 12.66 22.15
C ARG A 370 -3.43 12.18 20.71
N ASP A 371 -4.47 12.41 19.90
CA ASP A 371 -4.48 12.00 18.49
C ASP A 371 -3.38 12.71 17.69
N ILE A 372 -3.15 14.00 17.97
CA ILE A 372 -2.07 14.77 17.33
C ILE A 372 -0.70 14.25 17.77
N ALA A 373 -0.52 13.92 19.04
CA ALA A 373 0.75 13.41 19.58
C ALA A 373 1.11 12.02 19.02
N GLU A 374 0.11 11.21 18.65
CA GLU A 374 0.32 9.88 18.06
C GLU A 374 0.73 9.91 16.58
N LEU A 375 0.82 11.09 15.96
CA LEU A 375 1.33 11.21 14.59
C LEU A 375 2.85 10.96 14.54
N PRO A 376 3.34 10.03 13.69
CA PRO A 376 4.77 9.72 13.60
C PRO A 376 5.66 10.94 13.28
N ALA A 377 5.12 11.90 12.53
CA ALA A 377 5.83 13.14 12.19
C ALA A 377 6.06 14.05 13.40
N ILE A 378 5.23 13.98 14.45
CA ILE A 378 5.40 14.74 15.68
C ILE A 378 6.49 14.13 16.57
N GLU A 379 6.58 12.80 16.60
CA GLU A 379 7.69 12.09 17.23
C GLU A 379 9.02 12.42 16.52
N ALA A 380 9.05 12.35 15.18
CA ALA A 380 10.22 12.69 14.39
C ALA A 380 10.67 14.16 14.57
N ALA A 381 9.73 15.08 14.79
CA ALA A 381 10.02 16.49 15.09
C ALA A 381 10.57 16.72 16.52
N GLY A 382 10.49 15.72 17.40
CA GLY A 382 10.99 15.80 18.78
C GLY A 382 10.17 16.72 19.70
N ILE A 383 8.93 17.04 19.34
CA ILE A 383 8.10 18.04 20.06
C ILE A 383 7.23 17.41 21.16
N LEU A 384 7.16 16.07 21.22
CA LEU A 384 6.31 15.29 22.15
C LEU A 384 6.35 15.78 23.60
N ALA A 385 7.55 16.03 24.15
CA ALA A 385 7.72 16.44 25.55
C ALA A 385 7.08 17.78 25.89
N GLY A 386 6.76 18.61 24.89
CA GLY A 386 6.15 19.92 25.07
C GLY A 386 4.65 19.99 24.73
N LEU A 387 4.00 18.87 24.40
CA LEU A 387 2.57 18.87 24.09
C LEU A 387 1.74 18.83 25.38
N PRO A 388 0.62 19.56 25.44
CA PRO A 388 -0.27 19.45 26.58
C PRO A 388 -0.81 18.01 26.64
N SER A 389 -0.70 17.39 27.82
CA SER A 389 -1.28 16.07 28.09
C SER A 389 -2.80 16.21 28.13
N GLY A 390 -3.44 16.19 26.96
CA GLY A 390 -4.88 16.43 26.83
C GLY A 390 -5.69 15.37 27.56
N ARG A 391 -6.50 15.81 28.54
CA ARG A 391 -7.69 15.07 28.98
C ARG A 391 -8.67 15.03 27.81
N SER A 392 -9.17 13.84 27.49
CA SER A 392 -10.37 13.67 26.67
C SER A 392 -11.50 14.49 27.28
N ALA A 393 -12.13 15.35 26.47
CA ALA A 393 -13.40 15.98 26.84
C ALA A 393 -14.53 14.97 26.68
#